data_AF-A0A132PTG1-F1
#
_entry.id   AF-A0A132PTG1-F1
#
_cell.length_a   1.000
_cell.length_b   1.000
_cell.length_c   1.000
_cell.angle_alpha   90.00
_cell.angle_beta   90.00
_cell.angle_gamma   90.00
#
_symmetry.space_group_name_H-M   'P 1'
#
loop_
_entity.id
_entity.type
_entity.pdbx_description
1 polymer ?
#
loop_
_entity_poly.entity_id
_entity_poly.type
_entity_poly.pdbx_seq_one_letter_code
_entity_poly.pdbx_strand_id
1 'polypeptide(L)'
;MPGPTMSRQESRDRAERVVLARAVLRTPWREIMRNEGFKSVGAVQNTYYRELARRKQTPKALADMTAQEIMERRDATTRLAVAQLMQAKRAGDTSGMAAMLREIRQNDVETAKMLGLYEPARLDVTVTQTPTALIDRFEADLLALVAEREPQPALRGNVIDAEVEEITR
;
A
#
# COMPACT_ATOMS: atom_id res chain seq x y z
N MET A 1 -47.63 -14.08 18.79
CA MET A 1 -46.58 -14.49 17.84
C MET A 1 -45.52 -13.40 17.82
N PRO A 2 -44.29 -13.61 18.32
CA PRO A 2 -43.27 -12.57 18.21
C PRO A 2 -42.89 -12.44 16.74
N GLY A 3 -43.00 -11.22 16.21
CA GLY A 3 -42.63 -10.90 14.83
C GLY A 3 -41.14 -11.12 14.55
N PRO A 4 -40.71 -11.04 13.28
CA PRO A 4 -39.31 -11.24 12.92
C PRO A 4 -38.40 -10.28 13.72
N THR A 5 -37.46 -10.85 14.47
CA THR A 5 -36.55 -10.18 15.42
C THR A 5 -35.51 -9.28 14.76
N MET A 6 -35.54 -9.14 13.43
CA MET A 6 -34.57 -8.39 12.64
C MET A 6 -35.27 -7.72 11.47
N SER A 7 -34.98 -6.45 11.25
CA SER A 7 -35.51 -5.71 10.12
C SER A 7 -35.00 -6.30 8.80
N ARG A 8 -35.73 -6.08 7.71
CA ARG A 8 -35.30 -6.50 6.37
C ARG A 8 -33.96 -5.88 5.97
N GLN A 9 -33.70 -4.65 6.42
CA GLN A 9 -32.46 -3.94 6.12
C GLN A 9 -31.27 -4.57 6.84
N GLU A 10 -31.36 -4.78 8.15
CA GLU A 10 -30.29 -5.45 8.92
C GLU A 10 -30.01 -6.86 8.36
N SER A 11 -31.04 -7.55 7.86
CA SER A 11 -30.86 -8.87 7.24
C SER A 11 -30.10 -8.82 5.93
N ARG A 12 -30.17 -7.71 5.18
CA ARG A 12 -29.37 -7.49 3.97
C ARG A 12 -27.94 -7.13 4.35
N ASP A 13 -27.76 -6.19 5.28
CA ASP A 13 -26.43 -5.76 5.71
C ASP A 13 -25.61 -6.94 6.26
N ARG A 14 -26.25 -7.82 7.04
CA ARG A 14 -25.61 -9.06 7.51
C ARG A 14 -25.27 -10.01 6.37
N ALA A 15 -26.14 -10.14 5.36
CA ALA A 15 -25.84 -10.98 4.20
C ALA A 15 -24.64 -10.43 3.40
N GLU A 16 -24.53 -9.11 3.27
CA GLU A 16 -23.39 -8.45 2.64
C GLU A 16 -22.09 -8.67 3.41
N ARG A 17 -22.10 -8.55 4.74
CA ARG A 17 -20.95 -8.87 5.58
C ARG A 17 -20.50 -10.33 5.45
N VAL A 18 -21.45 -11.27 5.38
CA VAL A 18 -21.13 -12.70 5.14
C VAL A 18 -20.44 -12.89 3.79
N VAL A 19 -20.92 -12.22 2.73
CA VAL A 19 -20.29 -12.29 1.41
C VAL A 19 -18.89 -11.68 1.43
N LEU A 20 -18.72 -10.51 2.05
CA LEU A 20 -17.41 -9.86 2.18
C LEU A 20 -16.43 -10.76 2.95
N ALA A 21 -16.81 -11.24 4.13
CA ALA A 21 -15.97 -12.09 4.97
C ALA A 21 -15.54 -13.37 4.24
N ARG A 22 -16.45 -14.00 3.49
CA ARG A 22 -16.10 -15.22 2.77
C ARG A 22 -15.30 -14.98 1.50
N ALA A 23 -15.79 -14.11 0.62
CA ALA A 23 -15.27 -13.95 -0.73
C ALA A 23 -13.95 -13.17 -0.75
N VAL A 24 -13.83 -12.16 0.12
CA VAL A 24 -12.68 -11.24 0.14
C VAL A 24 -11.72 -11.60 1.25
N LEU A 25 -12.18 -11.63 2.50
CA LEU A 25 -11.31 -11.87 3.66
C LEU A 25 -10.94 -13.35 3.84
N ARG A 26 -11.52 -14.24 3.02
CA ARG A 26 -11.31 -15.71 3.05
C ARG A 26 -11.54 -16.33 4.43
N THR A 27 -12.34 -15.70 5.29
CA THR A 27 -12.62 -16.16 6.65
C THR A 27 -13.28 -17.55 6.61
N PRO A 28 -12.90 -18.47 7.53
CA PRO A 28 -13.49 -19.79 7.59
C PRO A 28 -14.95 -19.73 8.05
N TRP A 29 -15.79 -20.62 7.53
CA TRP A 29 -17.25 -20.59 7.75
C TRP A 29 -17.67 -20.61 9.23
N ARG A 30 -16.96 -21.39 10.05
CA ARG A 30 -17.24 -21.47 11.50
C ARG A 30 -16.98 -20.15 12.22
N GLU A 31 -16.03 -19.37 11.74
CA GLU A 31 -15.69 -18.07 12.32
C GLU A 31 -16.70 -17.01 11.90
N ILE A 32 -17.09 -16.98 10.62
CA ILE A 32 -18.19 -16.13 10.14
C ILE A 32 -19.48 -16.42 10.91
N MET A 33 -19.78 -17.71 11.16
CA MET A 33 -20.94 -18.12 11.94
C MET A 33 -20.94 -17.51 13.35
N ARG A 34 -19.80 -17.56 14.05
CA ARG A 34 -19.67 -17.00 15.39
C ARG A 34 -19.75 -15.47 15.38
N ASN A 35 -19.06 -14.83 14.44
CA ASN A 35 -18.96 -13.37 14.37
C ASN A 35 -20.29 -12.71 14.00
N GLU A 36 -21.07 -13.33 13.11
CA GLU A 36 -22.35 -12.78 12.63
C GLU A 36 -23.59 -13.37 13.34
N GLY A 37 -23.38 -14.21 14.37
CA GLY A 37 -24.46 -14.73 15.22
C GLY A 37 -25.39 -15.76 14.54
N PHE A 38 -24.87 -16.57 13.62
CA PHE A 38 -25.66 -17.64 13.00
C PHE A 38 -25.73 -18.89 13.88
N LYS A 39 -26.87 -19.59 13.84
CA LYS A 39 -27.08 -20.84 14.60
C LYS A 39 -26.28 -22.03 14.06
N SER A 40 -25.86 -21.99 12.80
CA SER A 40 -25.12 -23.08 12.16
C SER A 40 -24.30 -22.61 10.96
N VAL A 41 -23.28 -23.38 10.59
CA VAL A 41 -22.49 -23.15 9.37
C VAL A 41 -23.36 -23.24 8.12
N GLY A 42 -24.31 -24.18 8.08
CA GLY A 42 -25.24 -24.31 6.96
C GLY A 42 -26.11 -23.05 6.76
N ALA A 43 -26.50 -22.37 7.84
CA ALA A 43 -27.24 -21.11 7.76
C ALA A 43 -26.39 -19.98 7.13
N VAL A 44 -25.09 -19.93 7.44
CA VAL A 44 -24.14 -18.99 6.81
C VAL A 44 -24.00 -19.29 5.33
N GLN A 45 -23.77 -20.55 4.96
CA GLN A 45 -23.60 -20.98 3.58
C GLN A 45 -24.85 -20.68 2.74
N ASN A 46 -26.04 -21.01 3.24
CA ASN A 46 -27.29 -20.70 2.56
C ASN A 46 -27.49 -19.19 2.36
N THR A 47 -27.13 -18.39 3.37
CA THR A 47 -27.19 -16.92 3.25
C THR A 47 -26.23 -16.43 2.16
N TYR A 48 -25.00 -16.92 2.15
CA TYR A 48 -23.97 -16.61 1.15
C TYR A 48 -24.43 -16.94 -0.27
N TYR A 49 -24.87 -18.19 -0.53
CA TYR A 49 -25.28 -18.62 -1.86
C TYR A 49 -26.53 -17.90 -2.36
N ARG A 50 -27.50 -17.65 -1.48
CA ARG A 50 -28.71 -16.89 -1.82
C ARG A 50 -28.38 -15.44 -2.20
N GLU A 51 -27.47 -14.81 -1.46
CA GLU A 51 -27.05 -13.44 -1.75
C GLU A 51 -26.24 -13.37 -3.06
N LEU A 52 -25.36 -14.34 -3.33
CA LEU A 52 -24.69 -14.45 -4.62
C LEU A 52 -25.66 -14.67 -5.78
N ALA A 53 -26.65 -15.55 -5.63
CA ALA A 53 -27.66 -15.79 -6.65
C ALA A 53 -28.45 -14.51 -6.97
N ARG A 54 -28.83 -13.75 -5.94
CA ARG A 54 -29.46 -12.44 -6.11
C ARG A 54 -28.57 -11.45 -6.88
N ARG A 55 -27.29 -11.37 -6.52
CA ARG A 55 -26.31 -10.50 -7.21
C ARG A 55 -26.09 -10.89 -8.67
N LYS A 56 -26.24 -12.16 -9.03
CA LYS A 56 -26.16 -12.63 -10.43
C LYS A 56 -27.39 -12.23 -11.26
N GLN A 57 -28.56 -12.15 -10.63
CA GLN A 57 -29.82 -11.80 -11.30
C GLN A 57 -30.08 -10.30 -11.36
N THR A 58 -29.37 -9.51 -10.56
CA THR A 58 -29.53 -8.05 -10.56
C THR A 58 -28.91 -7.49 -11.84
N PRO A 59 -29.63 -6.68 -12.63
CA PRO A 59 -29.04 -5.99 -13.78
C PRO A 59 -27.86 -5.16 -13.31
N LYS A 60 -26.70 -5.39 -13.91
CA LYS A 60 -25.47 -4.69 -13.58
C LYS A 60 -25.20 -3.63 -14.63
N ALA A 61 -24.70 -2.49 -14.21
CA ALA A 61 -24.13 -1.55 -15.17
C ALA A 61 -22.96 -2.22 -15.88
N LEU A 62 -22.66 -1.81 -17.13
CA LEU A 62 -21.55 -2.38 -17.90
C LEU A 62 -20.22 -2.33 -17.11
N ALA A 63 -19.99 -1.24 -16.39
CA ALA A 63 -18.82 -1.07 -15.52
C ALA A 63 -18.72 -2.16 -14.43
N ASP A 64 -19.84 -2.53 -13.79
CA ASP A 64 -19.87 -3.56 -12.75
C ASP A 64 -19.63 -4.96 -13.33
N MET A 65 -20.11 -5.22 -14.55
CA MET A 65 -19.84 -6.47 -15.27
C MET A 65 -18.37 -6.58 -15.64
N THR A 66 -17.78 -5.51 -16.20
CA THR A 66 -16.35 -5.47 -16.56
C THR A 66 -15.47 -5.60 -15.32
N ALA A 67 -15.80 -4.94 -14.21
CA ALA A 67 -15.08 -5.08 -12.95
C ALA A 67 -15.13 -6.53 -12.43
N GLN A 68 -16.28 -7.18 -12.50
CA GLN A 68 -16.42 -8.59 -12.13
C GLN A 68 -15.56 -9.51 -13.02
N GLU A 69 -15.56 -9.31 -14.33
CA GLU A 69 -14.75 -10.11 -15.26
C GLU A 69 -13.24 -9.93 -15.01
N ILE A 70 -12.81 -8.71 -14.67
CA ILE A 70 -11.44 -8.42 -14.25
C ILE A 70 -11.11 -9.20 -12.98
N MET A 71 -11.99 -9.16 -11.96
CA MET A 71 -11.78 -9.93 -10.73
C MET A 71 -11.72 -11.44 -10.98
N GLU A 72 -12.61 -11.98 -11.81
CA GLU A 72 -12.63 -13.42 -12.13
C GLU A 72 -11.35 -13.88 -12.83
N ARG A 73 -10.85 -13.10 -13.81
CA ARG A 73 -9.56 -13.38 -14.47
C ARG A 73 -8.41 -13.37 -13.48
N ARG A 74 -8.37 -12.39 -12.56
CA ARG A 74 -7.33 -12.34 -11.52
C ARG A 74 -7.39 -13.52 -10.57
N ASP A 75 -8.59 -13.91 -10.14
CA ASP A 75 -8.80 -15.08 -9.30
C ASP A 75 -8.25 -16.36 -9.96
N ALA A 76 -8.43 -16.51 -11.27
CA ALA A 76 -7.86 -17.61 -12.03
C ALA A 76 -6.32 -17.54 -12.08
N THR A 77 -5.75 -16.37 -12.35
CA THR A 77 -4.29 -16.16 -12.36
C THR A 77 -3.65 -16.44 -11.01
N THR A 78 -4.26 -15.97 -9.91
CA THR A 78 -3.77 -16.23 -8.55
C THR A 78 -3.78 -17.73 -8.23
N ARG A 79 -4.80 -18.48 -8.65
CA ARG A 79 -4.82 -19.95 -8.47
C ARG A 79 -3.67 -20.63 -9.21
N LEU A 80 -3.36 -20.19 -10.43
CA LEU A 80 -2.21 -20.71 -11.19
C LEU A 80 -0.89 -20.37 -10.49
N ALA A 81 -0.73 -19.13 -10.00
CA ALA A 81 0.47 -18.71 -9.25
C ALA A 81 0.66 -19.54 -7.97
N VAL A 82 -0.42 -19.84 -7.23
CA VAL A 82 -0.38 -20.73 -6.06
C VAL A 82 0.01 -22.15 -6.46
N ALA A 83 -0.52 -22.68 -7.57
CA ALA A 83 -0.14 -24.00 -8.05
C ALA A 83 1.36 -24.06 -8.41
N GLN A 84 1.89 -23.02 -9.05
CA GLN A 84 3.31 -22.93 -9.38
C GLN A 84 4.19 -22.73 -8.15
N LEU A 85 3.76 -21.95 -7.16
CA LEU A 85 4.44 -21.82 -5.88
C LEU A 85 4.61 -23.20 -5.21
N MET A 86 3.57 -24.02 -5.24
CA MET A 86 3.62 -25.37 -4.67
C MET A 86 4.57 -26.30 -5.44
N GLN A 87 4.69 -26.14 -6.77
CA GLN A 87 5.66 -26.87 -7.58
C GLN A 87 7.10 -26.43 -7.27
N ALA A 88 7.36 -25.12 -7.26
CA ALA A 88 8.67 -24.57 -6.90
C ALA A 88 9.10 -25.01 -5.49
N LYS A 89 8.16 -25.03 -4.53
CA LYS A 89 8.40 -25.54 -3.17
C LYS A 89 8.82 -27.01 -3.17
N ARG A 90 8.15 -27.87 -3.95
CA ARG A 90 8.52 -29.30 -4.05
C ARG A 90 9.88 -29.50 -4.72
N ALA A 91 10.21 -28.66 -5.69
CA ALA A 91 11.49 -28.69 -6.39
C ALA A 91 12.65 -28.07 -5.60
N GLY A 92 12.39 -27.42 -4.46
CA GLY A 92 13.40 -26.68 -3.71
C GLY A 92 13.87 -25.39 -4.40
N ASP A 93 13.15 -24.92 -5.41
CA ASP A 93 13.47 -23.68 -6.14
C ASP A 93 13.02 -22.47 -5.33
N THR A 94 13.93 -21.96 -4.52
CA THR A 94 13.72 -20.78 -3.67
C THR A 94 13.49 -19.51 -4.49
N SER A 95 14.09 -19.41 -5.68
CA SER A 95 13.96 -18.25 -6.57
C SER A 95 12.56 -18.19 -7.19
N GLY A 96 12.07 -19.32 -7.69
CA GLY A 96 10.70 -19.48 -8.20
C GLY A 96 9.67 -19.27 -7.10
N MET A 97 9.92 -19.77 -5.88
CA MET A 97 9.06 -19.48 -4.73
C MET A 97 8.96 -17.98 -4.44
N ALA A 98 10.09 -17.27 -4.37
CA ALA A 98 10.12 -15.84 -4.10
C ALA A 98 9.45 -15.00 -5.21
N ALA A 99 9.56 -15.43 -6.47
CA ALA A 99 8.86 -14.81 -7.59
C ALA A 99 7.34 -14.97 -7.47
N MET A 100 6.86 -16.20 -7.22
CA MET A 100 5.41 -16.46 -7.11
C MET A 100 4.79 -15.77 -5.90
N LEU A 101 5.50 -15.71 -4.77
CA LEU A 101 5.02 -14.98 -3.58
C LEU A 101 4.85 -13.47 -3.84
N ARG A 102 5.78 -12.86 -4.61
CA ARG A 102 5.66 -11.44 -5.01
C ARG A 102 4.45 -11.21 -5.89
N GLU A 103 4.22 -12.07 -6.88
CA GLU A 103 3.06 -11.98 -7.77
C GLU A 103 1.73 -12.14 -7.03
N ILE A 104 1.64 -13.09 -6.10
CA ILE A 104 0.44 -13.27 -5.26
C ILE A 104 0.19 -11.99 -4.44
N ARG A 105 1.21 -11.47 -3.77
CA ARG A 105 1.08 -10.23 -2.97
C ARG A 105 0.65 -9.03 -3.83
N GLN A 106 1.19 -8.89 -5.03
CA GLN A 106 0.82 -7.83 -5.95
C GLN A 106 -0.66 -7.95 -6.36
N ASN A 107 -1.13 -9.16 -6.65
CA ASN A 107 -2.54 -9.40 -6.95
C ASN A 107 -3.46 -9.09 -5.76
N ASP A 108 -3.05 -9.41 -4.54
CA ASP A 108 -3.82 -9.09 -3.33
C ASP A 108 -3.93 -7.58 -3.11
N VAL A 109 -2.82 -6.83 -3.27
CA VAL A 109 -2.80 -5.36 -3.14
C VAL A 109 -3.76 -4.71 -4.13
N GLU A 110 -3.67 -5.11 -5.39
CA GLU A 110 -4.52 -4.53 -6.43
C GLU A 110 -5.99 -4.95 -6.26
N THR A 111 -6.26 -6.16 -5.76
CA THR A 111 -7.62 -6.58 -5.39
C THR A 111 -8.17 -5.72 -4.26
N ALA A 112 -7.36 -5.43 -3.24
CA ALA A 112 -7.74 -4.53 -2.16
C ALA A 112 -8.03 -3.11 -2.69
N LYS A 113 -7.25 -2.60 -3.65
CA LYS A 113 -7.52 -1.29 -4.30
C LYS A 113 -8.86 -1.28 -5.02
N MET A 114 -9.13 -2.30 -5.84
CA MET A 114 -10.40 -2.42 -6.58
C MET A 114 -11.62 -2.50 -5.65
N LEU A 115 -11.47 -3.12 -4.49
CA LEU A 115 -12.53 -3.26 -3.50
C LEU A 115 -12.63 -2.08 -2.52
N GLY A 116 -11.79 -1.05 -2.66
CA GLY A 116 -11.74 0.09 -1.74
C GLY A 116 -11.25 -0.27 -0.33
N LEU A 117 -10.58 -1.42 -0.17
CA LEU A 117 -10.03 -1.92 1.10
C LEU A 117 -8.56 -1.54 1.29
N TYR A 118 -7.94 -0.91 0.29
CA TYR A 118 -6.55 -0.52 0.33
C TYR A 118 -6.37 0.81 1.08
N GLU A 119 -5.80 0.74 2.27
CA GLU A 119 -5.37 1.90 3.04
C GLU A 119 -3.83 1.99 3.01
N PRO A 120 -3.24 2.91 2.21
CA PRO A 120 -1.80 3.08 2.19
C PRO A 120 -1.32 3.70 3.51
N ALA A 121 -0.20 3.23 4.03
CA ALA A 121 0.47 3.86 5.16
C ALA A 121 0.78 5.33 4.80
N ARG A 122 0.23 6.27 5.59
CA ARG A 122 0.53 7.69 5.45
C ARG A 122 1.75 8.02 6.29
N LEU A 123 2.76 8.59 5.66
CA LEU A 123 3.93 9.15 6.35
C LEU A 123 3.81 10.67 6.30
N ASP A 124 3.33 11.25 7.39
CA ASP A 124 3.31 12.71 7.56
C ASP A 124 4.67 13.17 8.09
N VAL A 125 5.51 13.70 7.20
CA VAL A 125 6.83 14.23 7.56
C VAL A 125 6.67 15.68 7.99
N THR A 126 6.84 15.95 9.29
CA THR A 126 6.94 17.32 9.81
C THR A 126 8.41 17.73 9.82
N VAL A 127 8.79 18.59 8.87
CA VAL A 127 10.14 19.18 8.83
C VAL A 127 10.16 20.40 9.73
N THR A 128 10.85 20.31 10.87
CA THR A 128 10.96 21.40 11.86
C THR A 128 12.13 22.35 11.61
N GLN A 129 13.07 21.99 10.74
CA GLN A 129 14.19 22.86 10.36
C GLN A 129 13.77 23.78 9.23
N THR A 130 13.73 25.09 9.52
CA THR A 130 13.59 26.11 8.49
C THR A 130 14.95 26.37 7.83
N PRO A 131 14.99 26.73 6.54
CA PRO A 131 16.22 27.12 5.87
C PRO A 131 16.97 28.24 6.62
N THR A 132 16.24 29.15 7.24
CA THR A 132 16.76 30.22 8.09
C THR A 132 17.50 29.67 9.31
N ALA A 133 16.95 28.70 10.03
CA ALA A 133 17.61 28.10 11.18
C ALA A 133 18.90 27.35 10.81
N LEU A 134 19.01 26.84 9.57
CA LEU A 134 20.24 26.25 9.06
C LEU A 134 21.28 27.33 8.71
N ILE A 135 20.85 28.46 8.13
CA ILE A 135 21.73 29.59 7.81
C ILE A 135 22.29 30.20 9.10
N ASP A 136 21.44 30.47 10.09
CA ASP A 136 21.86 31.07 11.36
C ASP A 136 22.88 30.17 12.09
N ARG A 137 22.68 28.85 12.02
CA ARG A 137 23.63 27.88 12.59
C ARG A 137 24.94 27.86 11.82
N PHE A 138 24.91 27.87 10.49
CA PHE A 138 26.13 27.91 9.68
C PHE A 138 26.90 29.22 9.88
N GLU A 139 26.22 30.35 10.01
CA GLU A 139 26.84 31.63 10.33
C GLU A 139 27.56 31.57 11.68
N ALA A 140 26.89 31.05 12.71
CA ALA A 140 27.50 30.88 14.03
C ALA A 140 28.74 29.97 14.01
N ASP A 141 28.66 28.83 13.29
CA ASP A 141 29.76 27.88 13.16
C ASP A 141 30.96 28.49 12.40
N LEU A 142 30.70 29.27 11.34
CA LEU A 142 31.75 29.97 10.56
C LEU A 142 32.41 31.08 11.38
N LEU A 143 31.63 31.85 12.15
CA LEU A 143 32.17 32.88 13.03
C LEU A 143 33.04 32.28 14.14
N ALA A 144 32.63 31.15 14.72
CA ALA A 144 33.44 30.42 15.70
C ALA A 144 34.76 29.94 15.10
N LEU A 145 34.74 29.38 13.87
CA LEU A 145 35.94 28.95 13.17
C LEU A 145 36.92 30.09 12.88
N VAL A 146 36.39 31.27 12.51
CA VAL A 146 37.21 32.47 12.28
C VAL A 146 37.81 32.99 13.59
N ALA A 147 37.06 32.92 14.70
CA ALA A 147 37.55 33.35 16.01
C ALA A 147 38.67 32.46 16.56
N GLU A 148 38.66 31.16 16.24
CA GLU A 148 39.72 30.19 16.63
C GLU A 148 40.92 30.20 15.68
N ARG A 149 40.83 30.88 14.54
CA ARG A 149 41.90 30.92 13.53
C ARG A 149 43.05 31.81 14.03
N GLU A 150 44.26 31.24 14.12
CA GLU A 150 45.47 32.01 14.36
C GLU A 150 45.61 33.15 13.33
N PRO A 151 46.09 34.35 13.75
CA PRO A 151 46.26 35.48 12.85
C PRO A 151 47.17 35.08 11.69
N GLN A 152 46.58 35.02 10.51
CA GLN A 152 47.28 34.65 9.30
C GLN A 152 48.38 35.70 9.05
N PRO A 153 49.66 35.31 8.96
CA PRO A 153 50.71 36.28 8.69
C PRO A 153 50.40 36.96 7.36
N ALA A 154 50.30 38.29 7.39
CA ALA A 154 50.14 39.08 6.18
C ALA A 154 51.22 38.64 5.19
N LEU A 155 50.79 38.23 3.98
CA LEU A 155 51.69 37.94 2.88
C LEU A 155 52.56 39.19 2.65
N ARG A 156 53.78 39.19 3.18
CA ARG A 156 54.82 40.12 2.79
C ARG A 156 55.30 39.71 1.41
N GLY A 157 54.48 39.95 0.41
CA GLY A 157 54.89 39.89 -0.98
C GLY A 157 55.78 41.10 -1.26
N ASN A 158 56.98 40.85 -1.78
CA ASN A 158 57.72 41.89 -2.49
C ASN A 158 56.79 42.36 -3.61
N VAL A 159 56.43 43.65 -3.61
CA VAL A 159 55.77 44.28 -4.76
C VAL A 159 56.76 44.18 -5.91
N ILE A 160 56.45 43.36 -6.91
CA ILE A 160 57.19 43.37 -8.17
C ILE A 160 56.55 44.50 -8.98
N ASP A 161 57.20 45.66 -9.01
CA ASP A 161 56.90 46.70 -9.99
C ASP A 161 57.23 46.13 -11.38
N ALA A 162 56.20 45.86 -12.17
CA ALA A 162 56.34 45.54 -13.57
C ALA A 162 56.30 46.86 -14.36
N GLU A 163 57.46 47.35 -14.78
CA GLU A 163 57.53 48.41 -15.78
C GLU A 163 56.93 47.87 -17.10
N VAL A 164 55.93 48.57 -17.63
CA VAL A 164 55.32 48.28 -18.93
C VAL A 164 56.14 49.03 -19.99
N GLU A 165 56.99 48.33 -20.73
CA GLU A 165 57.62 48.88 -21.93
C GLU A 165 56.58 48.99 -23.06
N GLU A 166 56.27 50.23 -23.43
CA GLU A 166 55.37 50.56 -24.53
C GLU A 166 56.08 50.33 -25.87
N ILE A 167 55.76 49.24 -26.56
CA ILE A 167 56.29 48.95 -27.89
C ILE A 167 55.60 49.88 -28.89
N THR A 168 56.27 50.97 -29.28
CA THR A 168 55.87 51.81 -30.41
C THR A 168 56.04 51.05 -31.72
N ARG A 169 54.97 51.01 -32.52
CA ARG A 169 54.91 50.38 -33.84
C ARG A 169 55.38 51.31 -34.96
#